data_AF-A0A2W0ASR6-F1
#
_entry.id   AF-A0A2W0ASR6-F1
#
_cell.length_a   1.000
_cell.length_b   1.000
_cell.length_c   1.000
_cell.angle_alpha   90.00
_cell.angle_beta   90.00
_cell.angle_gamma   90.00
#
_symmetry.space_group_name_H-M   'P 1'
#
loop_
_entity.id
_entity.type
_entity.pdbx_description
1 polymer ?
#
loop_
_entity_poly.entity_id
_entity_poly.type
_entity_poly.pdbx_seq_one_letter_code
_entity_poly.pdbx_strand_id
1 'polypeptide(L)'
;MRIENQGRAGEIFSSDPAGDGANINHLLPQTNLGAFNRSVSPGSLNNVINNYNKTVAGTLSPAGQALVSAGLFTQSQLVLLGAVMDSLPLAPAGEMGLTWLKTIDLKLAYPIKIRENISLEPSIGFYNAFNFANFNSPGHTLGSVLNGSAGNINGTTVDKPGLPGGRDSVRIGLGTGVNAAGSPRQLEYGLKLTF
;
A
#
# COMPACT_ATOMS: atom_id res chain seq x y z
N MET A 1 -0.99 9.13 -2.25
CA MET A 1 0.44 8.75 -2.26
C MET A 1 1.23 9.93 -1.75
N ARG A 2 2.41 9.71 -1.20
CA ARG A 2 3.16 10.74 -0.49
C ARG A 2 4.54 10.90 -1.08
N ILE A 3 4.99 12.15 -1.15
CA ILE A 3 6.38 12.50 -1.45
C ILE A 3 7.22 12.09 -0.22
N GLU A 4 8.43 11.59 -0.49
CA GLU A 4 9.37 11.26 0.58
C GLU A 4 9.88 12.55 1.24
N ASN A 5 9.85 12.57 2.57
CA ASN A 5 10.63 13.52 3.35
C ASN A 5 11.85 12.75 3.87
N GLN A 6 13.05 13.19 3.50
CA GLN A 6 14.30 12.49 3.83
C GLN A 6 14.87 12.92 5.19
N GLY A 7 14.18 13.79 5.92
CA GLY A 7 14.60 14.32 7.22
C GLY A 7 15.78 15.28 7.11
N ARG A 8 16.03 15.87 5.94
CA ARG A 8 17.12 16.84 5.75
C ARG A 8 16.72 18.20 6.34
N ALA A 9 17.71 19.05 6.61
CA ALA A 9 17.42 20.45 6.90
C ALA A 9 16.80 21.10 5.65
N GLY A 10 15.72 21.87 5.83
CA GLY A 10 15.08 22.59 4.71
C GLY A 10 14.17 21.74 3.83
N GLU A 11 13.56 20.66 4.34
CA GLU A 11 12.61 19.82 3.58
C GLU A 11 11.44 20.59 2.95
N ILE A 12 11.09 21.76 3.48
CA ILE A 12 10.13 22.69 2.86
C ILE A 12 10.51 23.14 1.44
N PHE A 13 11.78 23.01 1.06
CA PHE A 13 12.27 23.32 -0.29
C PHE A 13 12.26 22.11 -1.23
N SER A 14 12.25 20.89 -0.69
CA SER A 14 12.50 19.66 -1.45
C SER A 14 11.32 18.71 -1.50
N SER A 15 10.45 18.71 -0.50
CA SER A 15 9.34 17.76 -0.39
C SER A 15 7.96 18.38 -0.11
N ASP A 16 7.87 19.72 0.02
CA ASP A 16 6.62 20.47 0.24
C ASP A 16 6.15 21.23 -1.03
N PRO A 17 5.40 20.58 -1.94
CA PRO A 17 4.82 21.27 -3.10
C PRO A 17 3.66 22.21 -2.74
N ALA A 18 3.05 22.07 -1.55
CA ALA A 18 1.91 22.87 -1.13
C ALA A 18 2.34 24.19 -0.47
N GLY A 19 3.55 24.22 0.11
CA GLY A 19 4.09 25.36 0.82
C GLY A 19 3.39 25.63 2.15
N ASP A 20 2.72 24.63 2.72
CA ASP A 20 1.98 24.77 3.97
C ASP A 20 2.87 24.63 5.20
N GLY A 21 4.15 24.26 5.01
CA GLY A 21 5.11 24.11 6.09
C GLY A 21 4.83 22.90 6.99
N ALA A 22 3.98 21.97 6.55
CA ALA A 22 3.74 20.74 7.28
C ALA A 22 5.01 19.88 7.28
N ASN A 23 5.45 19.42 8.45
CA ASN A 23 6.73 18.70 8.52
C ASN A 23 6.68 17.30 7.92
N ILE A 24 5.49 16.74 7.63
CA ILE A 24 5.33 15.37 7.17
C ILE A 24 4.08 15.20 6.31
N ASN A 25 4.13 14.19 5.43
CA ASN A 25 2.98 13.64 4.71
C ASN A 25 2.48 14.43 3.49
N HIS A 26 3.32 15.22 2.82
CA HIS A 26 2.92 15.91 1.59
C HIS A 26 2.44 14.91 0.54
N LEU A 27 1.21 15.12 0.09
CA LEU A 27 0.61 14.30 -0.93
C LEU A 27 1.24 14.63 -2.27
N LEU A 28 1.41 13.60 -3.09
CA LEU A 28 1.71 13.83 -4.50
C LEU A 28 0.57 14.68 -5.09
N PRO A 29 0.87 15.82 -5.76
CA PRO A 29 -0.14 16.66 -6.37
C PRO A 29 -1.11 15.86 -7.24
N GLN A 30 -2.39 16.25 -7.23
CA GLN A 30 -3.48 15.58 -7.96
C GLN A 30 -3.77 14.14 -7.49
N THR A 31 -3.30 13.74 -6.31
CA THR A 31 -3.63 12.44 -5.70
C THR A 31 -4.38 12.61 -4.39
N ASN A 32 -5.29 11.69 -4.11
CA ASN A 32 -6.15 11.72 -2.93
C ASN A 32 -5.81 10.57 -1.97
N LEU A 33 -5.96 10.84 -0.67
CA LEU A 33 -6.01 9.78 0.34
C LEU A 33 -7.30 8.97 0.19
N GLY A 34 -7.25 7.66 0.47
CA GLY A 34 -8.43 6.80 0.41
C GLY A 34 -8.93 6.45 -1.00
N ALA A 35 -8.10 6.65 -2.05
CA ALA A 35 -8.47 6.28 -3.41
C ALA A 35 -8.45 4.75 -3.66
N PHE A 36 -7.74 3.96 -2.87
CA PHE A 36 -7.65 2.48 -2.95
C PHE A 36 -7.48 1.95 -4.39
N ASN A 37 -6.48 2.44 -5.12
CA ASN A 37 -6.21 2.15 -6.54
C ASN A 37 -7.28 2.59 -7.56
N ARG A 38 -8.35 3.28 -7.16
CA ARG A 38 -9.40 3.74 -8.09
C ARG A 38 -9.00 4.99 -8.88
N SER A 39 -8.16 5.84 -8.31
CA SER A 39 -7.64 7.04 -9.01
C SER A 39 -6.31 6.76 -9.70
N VAL A 40 -5.39 6.05 -9.03
CA VAL A 40 -4.08 5.69 -9.57
C VAL A 40 -3.89 4.19 -9.34
N SER A 41 -3.83 3.44 -10.42
CA SER A 41 -3.58 2.00 -10.41
C SER A 41 -2.07 1.75 -10.59
N PRO A 42 -1.57 0.53 -10.33
CA PRO A 42 -0.19 0.15 -10.65
C PRO A 42 0.21 0.59 -12.06
N GLY A 43 -0.58 0.20 -13.08
CA GLY A 43 -0.29 0.52 -14.48
C GLY A 43 -0.32 2.01 -14.83
N SER A 44 -0.92 2.88 -14.01
CA SER A 44 -0.89 4.34 -14.22
C SER A 44 0.08 5.06 -13.28
N LEU A 45 0.69 4.38 -12.32
CA LEU A 45 1.56 4.96 -11.30
C LEU A 45 2.73 5.73 -11.92
N ASN A 46 3.42 5.12 -12.89
CA ASN A 46 4.54 5.75 -13.58
C ASN A 46 4.11 6.96 -14.43
N ASN A 47 2.87 7.04 -14.91
CA ASN A 47 2.39 8.24 -15.60
C ASN A 47 2.29 9.42 -14.62
N VAL A 48 1.78 9.18 -13.42
CA VAL A 48 1.65 10.21 -12.38
C VAL A 48 3.03 10.65 -11.88
N ILE A 49 3.93 9.69 -11.60
CA ILE A 49 5.31 10.00 -11.18
C ILE A 49 6.05 10.78 -12.27
N ASN A 50 5.95 10.36 -13.53
CA ASN A 50 6.58 11.08 -14.64
C ASN A 50 6.00 12.49 -14.80
N ASN A 51 4.70 12.68 -14.63
CA ASN A 51 4.11 14.01 -14.69
C ASN A 51 4.67 14.92 -13.58
N TYR A 52 4.75 14.42 -12.35
CA TYR A 52 5.38 15.14 -11.25
C TYR A 52 6.85 15.47 -11.54
N ASN A 53 7.65 14.49 -11.98
CA ASN A 53 9.06 14.69 -12.30
C ASN A 53 9.30 15.69 -13.42
N LYS A 54 8.34 15.87 -14.34
CA LYS A 54 8.42 16.84 -15.43
C LYS A 54 7.96 18.24 -15.05
N THR A 55 6.99 18.35 -14.15
CA THR A 55 6.28 19.62 -13.89
C THR A 55 6.63 20.26 -12.55
N VAL A 56 7.06 19.47 -11.57
CA VAL A 56 7.33 19.93 -10.20
C VAL A 56 8.79 19.70 -9.83
N ALA A 57 9.35 18.51 -10.07
CA ALA A 57 10.73 18.23 -9.70
C ALA A 57 11.72 19.20 -10.39
N GLY A 58 12.74 19.63 -9.66
CA GLY A 58 13.72 20.61 -10.11
C GLY A 58 13.23 22.06 -10.13
N THR A 59 11.96 22.33 -9.80
CA THR A 59 11.43 23.69 -9.63
C THR A 59 11.51 24.14 -8.17
N LEU A 60 11.43 25.45 -7.93
CA LEU A 60 11.37 25.98 -6.56
C LEU A 60 10.03 25.63 -5.91
N SER A 61 10.07 25.17 -4.65
CA SER A 61 8.86 25.08 -3.83
C SER A 61 8.25 26.47 -3.58
N PRO A 62 7.00 26.56 -3.07
CA PRO A 62 6.43 27.85 -2.69
C PRO A 62 7.27 28.62 -1.67
N ALA A 63 7.96 27.93 -0.75
CA ALA A 63 8.90 28.56 0.18
C ALA A 63 10.13 29.13 -0.55
N GLY A 64 10.67 28.41 -1.53
CA GLY A 64 11.76 28.92 -2.38
C GLY A 64 11.33 30.17 -3.17
N GLN A 65 10.10 30.15 -3.71
CA GLN A 65 9.52 31.32 -4.39
C GLN A 65 9.31 32.52 -3.47
N ALA A 66 8.94 32.30 -2.21
CA ALA A 66 8.83 33.35 -1.21
C ALA A 66 10.19 34.04 -0.96
N LEU A 67 11.29 33.27 -0.87
CA LEU A 67 12.64 33.83 -0.72
C LEU A 67 13.07 34.67 -1.93
N VAL A 68 12.73 34.23 -3.15
CA VAL A 68 12.99 35.00 -4.37
C VAL A 68 12.15 36.28 -4.40
N SER A 69 10.88 36.18 -4.04
CA SER A 69 9.95 37.33 -4.01
C SER A 69 10.36 38.37 -2.97
N ALA A 70 10.95 37.93 -1.86
CA ALA A 70 11.50 38.80 -0.82
C ALA A 70 12.85 39.45 -1.21
N GLY A 71 13.41 39.11 -2.37
CA GLY A 71 14.72 39.63 -2.83
C GLY A 71 15.91 39.10 -2.03
N LEU A 72 15.73 38.02 -1.27
CA LEU A 72 16.78 37.42 -0.44
C LEU A 72 17.71 36.52 -1.25
N PHE A 73 17.15 35.87 -2.27
CA PHE A 73 17.89 34.99 -3.18
C PHE A 73 17.38 35.17 -4.62
N THR A 74 18.22 34.85 -5.60
CA THR A 74 17.77 34.61 -6.97
C THR A 74 17.36 33.14 -7.14
N GLN A 75 16.55 32.85 -8.16
CA GLN A 75 16.22 31.46 -8.50
C GLN A 75 17.47 30.63 -8.79
N SER A 76 18.46 31.19 -9.51
CA SER A 76 19.71 30.49 -9.80
C SER A 76 20.51 30.14 -8.54
N GLN A 77 20.51 31.00 -7.52
CA GLN A 77 21.17 30.71 -6.24
C GLN A 77 20.48 29.56 -5.51
N LEU A 78 19.15 29.55 -5.45
CA LEU A 78 18.42 28.45 -4.80
C LEU A 78 18.59 27.12 -5.52
N VAL A 79 18.62 27.12 -6.86
CA VAL A 79 18.93 25.91 -7.65
C VAL A 79 20.34 25.40 -7.35
N LEU A 80 21.34 26.29 -7.29
CA LEU A 80 22.72 25.92 -6.94
C LEU A 80 22.84 25.35 -5.52
N LEU A 81 22.01 25.82 -4.59
CA LEU A 81 21.94 25.31 -3.23
C LEU A 81 21.15 24.00 -3.10
N GLY A 82 20.54 23.51 -4.19
CA GLY A 82 19.67 22.34 -4.17
C GLY A 82 18.33 22.57 -3.48
N ALA A 83 17.92 23.83 -3.28
CA ALA A 83 16.62 24.20 -2.71
C ALA A 83 15.50 24.11 -3.77
N VAL A 84 15.37 22.93 -4.36
CA VAL A 84 14.40 22.57 -5.39
C VAL A 84 13.67 21.31 -5.01
N MET A 85 12.47 21.13 -5.56
CA MET A 85 11.66 19.94 -5.36
C MET A 85 12.39 18.69 -5.86
N ASP A 86 12.43 17.65 -5.03
CA ASP A 86 13.07 16.39 -5.36
C ASP A 86 12.34 15.64 -6.47
N SER A 87 13.11 14.87 -7.24
CA SER A 87 12.54 13.88 -8.15
C SER A 87 12.15 12.61 -7.40
N LEU A 88 11.10 11.96 -7.89
CA LEU A 88 10.58 10.72 -7.34
C LEU A 88 11.07 9.53 -8.18
N PRO A 89 11.52 8.43 -7.54
CA PRO A 89 11.87 7.22 -8.26
C PRO A 89 10.65 6.60 -8.94
N LEU A 90 10.84 6.15 -10.17
CA LEU A 90 9.82 5.41 -10.91
C LEU A 90 9.58 4.04 -10.28
N ALA A 91 8.35 3.56 -10.41
CA ALA A 91 8.02 2.20 -10.03
C ALA A 91 8.69 1.19 -10.98
N PRO A 92 9.26 0.09 -10.45
CA PRO A 92 9.81 -1.00 -11.25
C PRO A 92 8.71 -1.68 -12.07
N ALA A 93 9.08 -2.43 -13.12
CA ALA A 93 8.11 -3.20 -13.89
C ALA A 93 7.45 -4.30 -13.03
N GLY A 94 6.15 -4.53 -13.21
CA GLY A 94 5.43 -5.56 -12.44
C GLY A 94 5.14 -5.12 -11.00
N GLU A 95 5.02 -3.80 -10.81
CA GLU A 95 4.64 -3.15 -9.57
C GLU A 95 3.29 -3.65 -9.05
N MET A 96 3.24 -3.83 -7.73
CA MET A 96 2.06 -4.32 -7.03
C MET A 96 1.23 -3.16 -6.51
N GLY A 97 -0.09 -3.27 -6.64
CA GLY A 97 -1.03 -2.35 -5.99
C GLY A 97 -1.67 -2.96 -4.75
N LEU A 98 -2.48 -2.14 -4.07
CA LEU A 98 -3.48 -2.62 -3.12
C LEU A 98 -4.44 -3.63 -3.79
N THR A 99 -4.34 -4.89 -3.40
CA THR A 99 -5.19 -5.98 -3.91
C THR A 99 -6.46 -6.10 -3.10
N TRP A 100 -7.56 -6.51 -3.73
CA TRP A 100 -8.78 -6.85 -3.00
C TRP A 100 -8.64 -8.17 -2.25
N LEU A 101 -9.24 -8.22 -1.05
CA LEU A 101 -9.42 -9.44 -0.28
C LEU A 101 -10.39 -10.36 -1.02
N LYS A 102 -10.00 -11.63 -1.18
CA LYS A 102 -10.76 -12.70 -1.82
C LYS A 102 -10.76 -13.92 -0.93
N THR A 103 -11.95 -14.34 -0.49
CA THR A 103 -12.14 -15.62 0.21
C THR A 103 -13.50 -16.18 -0.14
N ILE A 104 -13.61 -17.51 -0.15
CA ILE A 104 -14.87 -18.24 -0.25
C ILE A 104 -14.81 -19.29 0.83
N ASP A 105 -15.76 -19.24 1.77
CA ASP A 105 -15.83 -20.13 2.90
C ASP A 105 -17.05 -21.06 2.75
N LEU A 106 -16.87 -22.34 3.03
CA LEU A 106 -17.88 -23.38 2.86
C LEU A 106 -17.97 -24.24 4.11
N LYS A 107 -19.17 -24.50 4.61
CA LYS A 107 -19.40 -25.47 5.69
C LYS A 107 -20.41 -26.52 5.24
N LEU A 108 -20.05 -27.79 5.39
CA LEU A 108 -20.95 -28.92 5.21
C LEU A 108 -21.22 -29.52 6.58
N ALA A 109 -22.50 -29.72 6.90
CA ALA A 109 -22.94 -30.35 8.14
C ALA A 109 -24.01 -31.39 7.81
N TYR A 110 -23.98 -32.53 8.50
CA TYR A 110 -24.93 -33.61 8.26
C TYR A 110 -25.57 -34.06 9.58
N PRO A 111 -26.81 -33.65 9.88
CA PRO A 111 -27.47 -34.03 11.12
C PRO A 111 -27.95 -35.49 11.08
N ILE A 112 -27.54 -36.26 12.07
CA ILE A 112 -27.90 -37.68 12.28
C ILE A 112 -28.75 -37.76 13.54
N LYS A 113 -30.02 -38.17 13.40
CA LYS A 113 -30.87 -38.47 14.56
C LYS A 113 -30.52 -39.87 15.10
N ILE A 114 -30.19 -39.96 16.38
CA ILE A 114 -29.92 -41.23 17.06
C ILE A 114 -31.17 -41.71 17.82
N ARG A 115 -31.82 -40.79 18.54
CA ARG A 115 -33.10 -41.01 19.26
C ARG A 115 -33.98 -39.76 19.16
N GLU A 116 -35.18 -39.78 19.73
CA GLU A 116 -36.11 -38.64 19.72
C GLU A 116 -35.49 -37.35 20.30
N ASN A 117 -34.69 -37.49 21.36
CA ASN A 117 -34.05 -36.34 22.02
C ASN A 117 -32.56 -36.20 21.68
N ILE A 118 -31.94 -37.19 21.04
CA ILE A 118 -30.47 -37.19 20.80
C ILE A 118 -30.17 -37.07 19.31
N SER A 119 -29.41 -36.03 18.93
CA SER A 119 -28.88 -35.84 17.57
C SER A 119 -27.38 -35.55 17.57
N LEU A 120 -26.70 -36.07 16.55
CA LEU A 120 -25.28 -35.89 16.30
C LEU A 120 -25.09 -35.25 14.93
N GLU A 121 -24.36 -34.15 14.84
CA GLU A 121 -24.11 -33.43 13.61
C GLU A 121 -22.60 -33.27 13.39
N PRO A 122 -21.95 -34.20 12.66
CA PRO A 122 -20.63 -33.96 12.12
C PRO A 122 -20.67 -32.82 11.10
N SER A 123 -19.59 -32.03 11.07
CA SER A 123 -19.40 -30.97 10.09
C SER A 123 -17.94 -30.81 9.69
N ILE A 124 -17.73 -30.29 8.49
CA ILE A 124 -16.43 -29.86 7.98
C ILE A 124 -16.57 -28.45 7.39
N GLY A 125 -15.69 -27.55 7.81
CA GLY A 125 -15.52 -26.20 7.29
C GLY A 125 -14.27 -26.10 6.42
N PHE A 126 -14.39 -25.44 5.27
CA PHE A 126 -13.32 -25.02 4.38
C PHE A 126 -13.28 -23.48 4.39
N TYR A 127 -12.25 -22.90 4.96
CA TYR A 127 -12.01 -21.46 4.91
C TYR A 127 -11.01 -21.15 3.81
N ASN A 128 -11.30 -20.14 2.97
CA ASN A 128 -10.59 -19.88 1.73
C ASN A 128 -10.49 -21.14 0.85
N ALA A 129 -11.65 -21.70 0.47
CA ALA A 129 -11.80 -22.98 -0.22
C ALA A 129 -10.94 -23.11 -1.49
N PHE A 130 -10.77 -22.01 -2.23
CA PHE A 130 -9.94 -21.96 -3.45
C PHE A 130 -8.48 -21.57 -3.19
N ASN A 131 -8.08 -21.41 -1.93
CA ASN A 131 -6.72 -21.07 -1.51
C ASN A 131 -6.18 -19.79 -2.18
N PHE A 132 -7.01 -18.75 -2.29
CA PHE A 132 -6.59 -17.46 -2.81
C PHE A 132 -5.48 -16.87 -1.94
N ALA A 133 -4.42 -16.37 -2.58
CA ALA A 133 -3.42 -15.57 -1.89
C ALA A 133 -3.96 -14.14 -1.70
N ASN A 134 -4.04 -13.70 -0.45
CA ASN A 134 -4.43 -12.35 -0.10
C ASN A 134 -3.22 -11.54 0.42
N PHE A 135 -3.30 -10.23 0.24
CA PHE A 135 -2.24 -9.29 0.59
C PHE A 135 -2.85 -8.05 1.22
N ASN A 136 -2.01 -7.20 1.82
CA ASN A 136 -2.38 -5.91 2.39
C ASN A 136 -3.36 -6.04 3.58
N SER A 137 -3.06 -6.91 4.56
CA SER A 137 -3.85 -6.96 5.80
C SER A 137 -3.68 -5.68 6.62
N PRO A 138 -4.63 -5.36 7.53
CA PRO A 138 -4.44 -4.28 8.50
C PRO A 138 -3.07 -4.38 9.18
N GLY A 139 -2.33 -3.27 9.22
CA GLY A 139 -0.97 -3.20 9.77
C GLY A 139 0.16 -3.71 8.86
N HIS A 140 -0.15 -4.40 7.76
CA HIS A 140 0.81 -4.92 6.78
C HIS A 140 0.37 -4.60 5.35
N THR A 141 0.19 -3.30 5.08
CA THR A 141 -0.18 -2.76 3.77
C THR A 141 1.02 -2.14 3.08
N LEU A 142 0.99 -2.06 1.76
CA LEU A 142 1.95 -1.24 1.01
C LEU A 142 2.01 0.20 1.57
N GLY A 143 3.22 0.64 1.89
CA GLY A 143 3.50 2.00 2.29
C GLY A 143 3.20 2.99 1.16
N SER A 144 2.81 4.20 1.56
CA SER A 144 2.33 5.22 0.63
C SER A 144 3.40 6.21 0.17
N VAL A 145 4.62 6.10 0.70
CA VAL A 145 5.75 6.98 0.41
C VAL A 145 6.42 6.54 -0.88
N LEU A 146 6.61 7.49 -1.80
CA LEU A 146 7.15 7.22 -3.13
C LEU A 146 8.68 7.28 -3.14
N ASN A 147 9.34 6.31 -2.50
CA ASN A 147 10.81 6.27 -2.39
C ASN A 147 11.48 5.07 -3.07
N GLY A 148 10.71 4.24 -3.78
CA GLY A 148 11.24 3.11 -4.54
C GLY A 148 11.71 1.92 -3.68
N SER A 149 11.57 2.00 -2.36
CA SER A 149 11.96 0.91 -1.45
C SER A 149 10.90 -0.19 -1.42
N ALA A 150 11.35 -1.43 -1.24
CA ALA A 150 10.46 -2.58 -1.01
C ALA A 150 9.53 -2.32 0.20
N GLY A 151 8.28 -2.72 0.07
CA GLY A 151 7.21 -2.41 1.02
C GLY A 151 6.43 -1.14 0.68
N ASN A 152 6.94 -0.25 -0.18
CA ASN A 152 6.19 0.92 -0.67
C ASN A 152 5.54 0.66 -2.04
N ILE A 153 4.51 1.46 -2.35
CA ILE A 153 3.70 1.32 -3.59
C ILE A 153 4.49 1.48 -4.88
N ASN A 154 5.60 2.23 -4.89
CA ASN A 154 6.49 2.38 -6.05
C ASN A 154 7.80 1.58 -5.93
N GLY A 155 7.90 0.62 -5.01
CA GLY A 155 9.11 -0.19 -4.81
C GLY A 155 8.86 -1.68 -4.61
N THR A 156 7.60 -2.12 -4.61
CA THR A 156 7.23 -3.52 -4.38
C THR A 156 6.70 -4.15 -5.67
N THR A 157 7.28 -5.29 -6.07
CA THR A 157 6.82 -6.05 -7.24
C THR A 157 6.30 -7.43 -6.84
N VAL A 158 5.70 -8.13 -7.81
CA VAL A 158 5.53 -9.58 -7.69
C VAL A 158 6.88 -10.27 -7.49
N ASP A 159 6.90 -11.34 -6.69
CA ASP A 159 8.08 -12.19 -6.51
C ASP A 159 8.28 -13.05 -7.78
N LYS A 160 9.08 -12.53 -8.71
CA LYS A 160 9.40 -13.15 -10.00
C LYS A 160 10.90 -12.93 -10.32
N PRO A 161 11.59 -13.90 -10.95
CA PRO A 161 12.97 -13.71 -11.37
C PRO A 161 13.16 -12.41 -12.17
N GLY A 162 14.17 -11.62 -11.79
CA GLY A 162 14.51 -10.35 -12.42
C GLY A 162 13.73 -9.13 -11.90
N LEU A 163 12.87 -9.27 -10.88
CA LEU A 163 12.21 -8.16 -10.21
C LEU A 163 12.70 -7.99 -8.76
N PRO A 164 12.61 -6.78 -8.16
CA PRO A 164 13.05 -6.51 -6.78
C PRO A 164 12.34 -7.38 -5.71
N GLY A 165 11.14 -7.89 -6.02
CA GLY A 165 10.34 -8.71 -5.13
C GLY A 165 9.71 -7.91 -3.98
N GLY A 166 9.34 -8.62 -2.91
CA GLY A 166 8.85 -8.03 -1.66
C GLY A 166 7.34 -8.13 -1.48
N ARG A 167 6.61 -8.77 -2.41
CA ARG A 167 5.16 -8.98 -2.27
C ARG A 167 4.81 -9.86 -1.07
N ASP A 168 5.66 -10.83 -0.73
CA ASP A 168 5.46 -11.67 0.45
C ASP A 168 5.48 -10.88 1.78
N SER A 169 6.13 -9.71 1.83
CA SER A 169 6.14 -8.86 3.04
C SER A 169 4.75 -8.32 3.42
N VAL A 170 3.83 -8.25 2.46
CA VAL A 170 2.45 -7.82 2.64
C VAL A 170 1.46 -8.96 2.45
N ARG A 171 1.91 -10.22 2.41
CA ARG A 171 1.05 -11.39 2.25
C ARG A 171 0.37 -11.76 3.56
N ILE A 172 -0.92 -12.08 3.50
CA ILE A 172 -1.66 -12.57 4.67
C ILE A 172 -1.23 -14.02 4.95
N GLY A 173 -0.69 -14.24 6.15
CA GLY A 173 -0.27 -15.56 6.66
C GLY A 173 -1.39 -16.28 7.42
N LEU A 174 -1.01 -17.37 8.11
CA LEU A 174 -1.95 -18.19 8.90
C LEU A 174 -2.49 -17.47 10.16
N GLY A 175 -1.88 -16.36 10.59
CA GLY A 175 -2.28 -15.61 11.78
C GLY A 175 -2.16 -16.43 13.07
N THR A 176 -2.79 -15.94 14.15
CA THR A 176 -2.98 -16.71 15.38
C THR A 176 -4.50 -16.88 15.60
N GLY A 177 -4.98 -18.12 15.74
CA GLY A 177 -6.39 -18.45 15.89
C GLY A 177 -7.07 -19.06 14.65
N VAL A 178 -8.34 -19.45 14.80
CA VAL A 178 -9.18 -20.11 13.77
C VAL A 178 -9.93 -19.13 12.84
N ASN A 179 -9.79 -17.82 13.07
CA ASN A 179 -10.47 -16.77 12.32
C ASN A 179 -9.46 -15.78 11.73
N ALA A 180 -8.67 -16.22 10.76
CA ALA A 180 -7.73 -15.36 10.04
C ALA A 180 -8.30 -15.07 8.64
N ALA A 181 -9.05 -13.97 8.50
CA ALA A 181 -9.64 -13.58 7.23
C ALA A 181 -8.55 -13.39 6.15
N GLY A 182 -8.71 -14.08 5.02
CA GLY A 182 -7.74 -14.05 3.92
C GLY A 182 -6.48 -14.91 4.13
N SER A 183 -6.38 -15.64 5.24
CA SER A 183 -5.30 -16.61 5.46
C SER A 183 -5.30 -17.72 4.39
N PRO A 184 -4.18 -18.45 4.22
CA PRO A 184 -4.15 -19.66 3.41
C PRO A 184 -5.22 -20.65 3.85
N ARG A 185 -5.68 -21.51 2.93
CA ARG A 185 -6.81 -22.43 3.17
C ARG A 185 -6.70 -23.18 4.50
N GLN A 186 -7.77 -23.15 5.28
CA GLN A 186 -7.89 -23.86 6.56
C GLN A 186 -9.07 -24.85 6.52
N LEU A 187 -8.91 -25.95 7.25
CA LEU A 187 -9.95 -26.96 7.45
C LEU A 187 -10.33 -27.02 8.93
N GLU A 188 -11.62 -27.02 9.23
CA GLU A 188 -12.14 -27.21 10.57
C GLU A 188 -13.08 -28.41 10.60
N TYR A 189 -12.87 -29.32 11.54
CA TYR A 189 -13.78 -30.44 11.79
C TYR A 189 -14.60 -30.12 13.04
N GLY A 190 -15.92 -30.27 12.96
CA GLY A 190 -16.83 -29.99 14.05
C GLY A 190 -17.75 -31.18 14.34
N LEU A 191 -18.14 -31.33 15.60
CA LEU A 191 -19.15 -32.29 16.04
C LEU A 191 -20.09 -31.60 17.01
N LYS A 192 -21.38 -31.54 16.67
CA LYS A 192 -22.41 -31.01 17.56
C LYS A 192 -23.27 -32.16 18.09
N LEU A 193 -23.41 -32.23 19.41
CA LEU A 193 -24.32 -33.15 20.10
C LEU A 193 -25.47 -32.34 20.69
N THR A 194 -26.71 -32.76 20.44
CA THR A 194 -27.92 -32.20 21.05
C THR A 194 -28.63 -33.32 21.81
N PHE A 195 -29.11 -33.04 23.02
CA PHE A 195 -29.80 -33.98 23.92
C PHE A 195 -30.98 -33.31 24.65
#